data_AF-A0A8J6ZSV9-F1
#
_entry.id   AF-A0A8J6ZSV9-F1
#
_cell.length_a   1.000
_cell.length_b   1.000
_cell.length_c   1.000
_cell.angle_alpha   90.00
_cell.angle_beta   90.00
_cell.angle_gamma   90.00
#
_symmetry.space_group_name_H-M   'P 1'
#
loop_
_entity.id
_entity.type
_entity.pdbx_description
1 polymer ?
#
loop_
_entity_poly.entity_id
_entity_poly.type
_entity_poly.pdbx_seq_one_letter_code
_entity_poly.pdbx_strand_id
1 'polypeptide(L)'
;YAAKEAIPLVEQFNSTLKIEFTPSPLETNRLVLERYNIRRNLLIKFSNDTIDQSAALTKILEQRFGEMVTAQTLTGTHTTPLGQDIKWQTGTSFTPFDALGQWFKQEAYRDLNQLKSAILLWLNPLAAP
;
A
#
# COMPACT_ATOMS: atom_id res chain seq x y z
N TYR A 1 11.82 -2.73 8.26
CA TYR A 1 12.60 -1.90 7.31
C TYR A 1 13.08 -0.64 7.99
N ALA A 2 14.28 -0.19 7.67
CA ALA A 2 14.84 1.08 8.12
C ALA A 2 14.35 2.24 7.22
N ALA A 3 14.43 3.49 7.69
CA ALA A 3 13.93 4.64 6.93
C ALA A 3 14.56 4.80 5.53
N LYS A 4 15.86 4.49 5.40
CA LYS A 4 16.59 4.52 4.11
C LYS A 4 16.05 3.54 3.05
N GLU A 5 15.36 2.47 3.47
CA GLU A 5 14.83 1.44 2.58
C GLU A 5 13.41 1.75 2.09
N ALA A 6 12.70 2.63 2.80
CA ALA A 6 11.28 2.88 2.59
C ALA A 6 10.97 4.28 2.03
N ILE A 7 11.92 5.22 2.10
CA ILE A 7 11.74 6.60 1.64
C ILE A 7 12.65 6.86 0.43
N PRO A 8 12.10 7.13 -0.76
CA PRO A 8 12.88 7.53 -1.92
C PRO A 8 13.72 8.79 -1.63
N LEU A 9 14.92 8.87 -2.22
CA LEU A 9 15.82 10.04 -2.16
C LEU A 9 16.51 10.31 -0.81
N VAL A 10 16.32 9.46 0.22
CA VAL A 10 17.05 9.60 1.51
C VAL A 10 18.56 9.50 1.32
N GLU A 11 19.04 8.69 0.36
CA GLU A 11 20.47 8.58 0.04
C GLU A 11 21.06 9.86 -0.58
N GLN A 12 20.23 10.76 -1.12
CA GLN A 12 20.67 12.04 -1.69
C GLN A 12 20.81 13.16 -0.64
N PHE A 13 20.21 12.98 0.54
CA PHE A 13 20.43 13.88 1.68
C PHE A 13 21.71 13.45 2.41
N ASN A 14 22.57 14.42 2.74
CA ASN A 14 23.91 14.24 3.31
C ASN A 14 24.05 13.00 4.21
N SER A 15 25.01 12.12 3.88
CA SER A 15 25.33 10.85 4.54
C SER A 15 25.64 10.94 6.05
N THR A 16 25.70 12.15 6.62
CA THR A 16 25.90 12.42 8.04
C THR A 16 24.60 12.43 8.85
N LEU A 17 23.44 12.58 8.21
CA LEU A 17 22.14 12.56 8.90
C LEU A 17 21.62 11.12 8.93
N LYS A 18 21.72 10.48 10.10
CA LYS A 18 21.11 9.16 10.35
C LYS A 18 19.60 9.33 10.47
N ILE A 19 18.92 9.36 9.33
CA ILE A 19 17.46 9.40 9.25
C ILE A 19 16.95 8.01 9.61
N GLU A 20 16.17 7.92 10.70
CA GLU A 20 15.55 6.70 11.18
C GLU A 20 14.10 6.99 11.58
N PHE A 21 13.24 5.99 11.49
CA PHE A 21 11.86 6.14 11.93
C PHE A 21 11.79 6.35 13.45
N THR A 22 10.94 7.30 13.88
CA THR A 22 10.62 7.53 15.29
C THR A 22 9.10 7.57 15.45
N PRO A 23 8.48 6.64 16.21
CA PRO A 23 9.11 5.48 16.84
C PRO A 23 9.69 4.49 15.82
N SER A 24 10.63 3.64 16.25
CA SER A 24 11.19 2.59 15.39
C SER A 24 10.10 1.58 14.97
N PRO A 25 10.33 0.78 13.90
CA PRO A 25 9.36 -0.23 13.48
C PRO A 25 8.99 -1.22 14.59
N LEU A 26 9.97 -1.63 15.41
CA LEU A 26 9.73 -2.53 16.54
C LEU A 26 8.88 -1.87 17.64
N GLU A 27 9.19 -0.60 17.97
CA GLU A 27 8.39 0.16 18.93
C GLU A 27 6.98 0.42 18.41
N THR A 28 6.82 0.67 17.11
CA THR A 28 5.52 0.83 16.46
C THR A 28 4.69 -0.45 16.62
N ASN A 29 5.28 -1.62 16.33
CA ASN A 29 4.63 -2.91 16.53
C ASN A 29 4.22 -3.13 17.99
N ARG A 30 5.08 -2.76 18.94
CA ARG A 30 4.75 -2.83 20.38
C ARG A 30 3.60 -1.89 20.74
N LEU A 31 3.60 -0.66 20.23
CA LEU A 31 2.51 0.30 20.44
C LEU A 31 1.20 -0.21 19.84
N VAL A 32 1.22 -0.84 18.66
CA VAL A 32 0.04 -1.48 18.09
C VAL A 32 -0.46 -2.62 18.98
N LEU A 33 0.45 -3.45 19.50
CA LEU A 33 0.11 -4.55 20.40
C LEU A 33 -0.53 -4.04 21.71
N GLU A 34 -0.05 -2.92 22.25
CA GLU A 34 -0.48 -2.43 23.56
C GLU A 34 -1.67 -1.46 23.50
N ARG A 35 -1.77 -0.62 22.46
CA ARG A 35 -2.59 0.60 22.51
C ARG A 35 -3.63 0.76 21.40
N TYR A 36 -3.50 0.02 20.30
CA TYR A 36 -4.43 0.16 19.18
C TYR A 36 -5.82 -0.39 19.54
N ASN A 37 -6.92 0.33 19.31
CA ASN A 37 -8.24 -0.10 19.83
C ASN A 37 -9.29 -0.38 18.75
N ILE A 38 -8.90 -0.34 17.48
CA ILE A 38 -9.83 -0.64 16.38
C ILE A 38 -9.89 -2.15 16.18
N ARG A 39 -11.06 -2.73 16.42
CA ARG A 39 -11.25 -4.18 16.42
C ARG A 39 -11.28 -4.77 15.01
N ARG A 40 -11.99 -4.11 14.09
CA ARG A 40 -12.17 -4.59 12.72
C ARG A 40 -11.09 -4.00 11.81
N ASN A 41 -10.22 -4.87 11.28
CA ASN A 41 -9.04 -4.48 10.52
C ASN A 41 -9.06 -5.07 9.11
N LEU A 42 -8.70 -4.26 8.12
CA LEU A 42 -8.35 -4.70 6.76
C LEU A 42 -6.88 -4.38 6.52
N LEU A 43 -6.09 -5.40 6.21
CA LEU A 43 -4.71 -5.27 5.78
C LEU A 43 -4.63 -5.64 4.31
N ILE A 44 -4.18 -4.67 3.50
CA ILE A 44 -3.95 -4.86 2.07
C ILE A 44 -2.45 -4.99 1.87
N LYS A 45 -2.05 -6.11 1.27
CA LYS A 45 -0.72 -6.33 0.72
C LYS A 45 -0.80 -6.29 -0.81
N PHE A 46 0.21 -5.74 -1.46
CA PHE A 46 0.32 -5.86 -2.91
C PHE A 46 1.28 -7.00 -3.31
N SER A 47 1.00 -7.64 -4.45
CA SER A 47 1.76 -8.79 -4.94
C SER A 47 3.22 -8.46 -5.27
N ASN A 48 3.50 -7.20 -5.64
CA ASN A 48 4.83 -6.71 -5.97
C ASN A 48 5.21 -5.51 -5.08
N ASP A 49 5.29 -5.75 -3.78
CA ASP A 49 5.72 -4.78 -2.77
C ASP A 49 6.93 -5.31 -1.99
N THR A 50 8.10 -4.72 -2.24
CA THR A 50 9.38 -5.13 -1.64
C THR A 50 9.62 -4.55 -0.25
N ILE A 51 8.77 -3.62 0.21
CA ILE A 51 8.87 -2.96 1.52
C ILE A 51 7.69 -3.30 2.44
N ASP A 52 6.85 -4.27 2.03
CA ASP A 52 5.67 -4.71 2.77
C ASP A 52 6.03 -5.24 4.17
N GLN A 53 5.30 -4.76 5.18
CA GLN A 53 5.40 -5.22 6.57
C GLN A 53 4.07 -5.80 7.08
N SER A 54 3.09 -5.98 6.19
CA SER A 54 1.73 -6.38 6.56
C SER A 54 1.69 -7.75 7.25
N ALA A 55 2.55 -8.70 6.87
CA ALA A 55 2.54 -10.04 7.47
C ALA A 55 2.83 -10.03 8.99
N ALA A 56 3.77 -9.21 9.46
CA ALA A 56 4.07 -9.09 10.88
C ALA A 56 2.93 -8.37 11.63
N LEU A 57 2.39 -7.30 11.03
CA LEU A 57 1.28 -6.55 11.59
C LEU A 57 0.00 -7.37 11.69
N THR A 58 -0.30 -8.21 10.68
CA THR A 58 -1.44 -9.14 10.68
C THR A 58 -1.38 -10.04 11.91
N LYS A 59 -0.23 -10.68 12.20
CA LYS A 59 -0.08 -11.54 13.38
C LYS A 59 -0.31 -10.80 14.70
N ILE A 60 0.18 -9.56 14.79
CA ILE A 60 -0.02 -8.71 15.98
C ILE A 60 -1.51 -8.40 16.16
N LEU A 61 -2.22 -8.05 15.08
CA LEU A 61 -3.63 -7.72 15.14
C LEU A 61 -4.50 -8.97 15.38
N GLU A 62 -4.18 -10.11 14.76
CA GLU A 62 -4.86 -11.39 14.98
C GLU A 62 -4.76 -11.82 16.45
N GLN A 63 -3.59 -11.66 17.07
CA GLN A 63 -3.42 -11.92 18.51
C GLN A 63 -4.36 -11.08 19.38
N ARG A 64 -4.72 -9.87 18.94
CA ARG A 64 -5.55 -8.95 19.72
C ARG A 64 -7.04 -9.04 19.43
N PHE A 65 -7.40 -9.27 18.17
CA PHE A 65 -8.76 -9.12 17.67
C PHE A 65 -9.32 -10.39 17.02
N GLY A 66 -8.53 -11.47 16.94
CA GLY A 66 -8.94 -12.76 16.40
C GLY A 66 -9.49 -12.63 14.98
N GLU A 67 -10.70 -13.15 14.77
CA GLU A 67 -11.39 -13.19 13.47
C GLU A 67 -11.79 -11.81 12.92
N MET A 68 -11.59 -10.73 13.67
CA MET A 68 -11.88 -9.36 13.19
C MET A 68 -10.76 -8.76 12.34
N VAL A 69 -9.80 -9.58 11.90
CA VAL A 69 -8.68 -9.17 11.04
C VAL A 69 -8.82 -9.84 9.68
N THR A 70 -8.86 -9.04 8.62
CA THR A 70 -8.91 -9.52 7.24
C THR A 70 -7.63 -9.10 6.53
N ALA A 71 -6.83 -10.06 6.07
CA ALA A 71 -5.67 -9.80 5.22
C ALA A 71 -6.00 -10.18 3.76
N GLN A 72 -5.73 -9.28 2.82
CA GLN A 72 -5.92 -9.52 1.39
C GLN A 72 -4.64 -9.18 0.63
N THR A 73 -4.31 -10.01 -0.36
CA THR A 73 -3.24 -9.71 -1.32
C THR A 73 -3.88 -9.30 -2.64
N LEU A 74 -3.58 -8.10 -3.12
CA LEU A 74 -4.04 -7.56 -4.38
C LEU A 74 -2.91 -7.42 -5.38
N THR A 75 -3.22 -7.34 -6.68
CA THR A 75 -2.22 -7.03 -7.70
C THR A 75 -1.78 -5.56 -7.57
N GLY A 76 -0.49 -5.32 -7.79
CA GLY A 76 0.08 -3.97 -7.79
C GLY A 76 1.39 -3.87 -7.03
N THR A 77 1.74 -2.65 -6.64
CA THR A 77 2.96 -2.30 -5.88
C THR A 77 2.64 -1.33 -4.75
N HIS A 78 3.63 -0.96 -3.92
CA HIS A 78 3.48 0.06 -2.88
C HIS A 78 2.99 1.43 -3.41
N THR A 79 3.14 1.72 -4.71
CA THR A 79 2.65 2.96 -5.33
C THR A 79 1.26 2.85 -5.95
N THR A 80 0.62 1.67 -5.98
CA THR A 80 -0.73 1.49 -6.53
C THR A 80 -1.76 2.49 -6.00
N PRO A 81 -1.80 2.85 -4.69
CA PRO A 81 -2.74 3.85 -4.19
C PRO A 81 -2.55 5.25 -4.79
N LEU A 82 -1.36 5.58 -5.30
CA LEU A 82 -1.04 6.87 -5.93
C LEU A 82 -1.49 6.95 -7.39
N GLY A 83 -1.97 5.84 -7.97
CA GLY A 83 -2.42 5.79 -9.37
C GLY A 83 -3.61 6.70 -9.70
N GLN A 84 -4.25 7.33 -8.71
CA GLN A 84 -5.39 8.24 -8.88
C GLN A 84 -5.06 9.46 -9.77
N ASP A 85 -3.80 9.90 -9.78
CA ASP A 85 -3.37 11.15 -10.43
C ASP A 85 -2.59 10.93 -11.75
N ILE A 86 -2.59 9.72 -12.33
CA ILE A 86 -1.88 9.45 -13.59
C ILE A 86 -2.61 10.09 -14.78
N LYS A 87 -2.30 11.35 -15.05
CA LYS A 87 -2.74 12.10 -16.23
C LYS A 87 -1.78 11.85 -17.40
N TRP A 88 -1.92 10.72 -18.08
CA TRP A 88 -1.25 10.52 -19.38
C TRP A 88 -1.86 11.46 -20.43
N GLN A 89 -1.08 12.41 -20.94
CA GLN A 89 -1.46 13.29 -22.04
C GLN A 89 -0.92 12.70 -23.35
N THR A 90 -1.80 12.24 -24.24
CA THR A 90 -1.42 11.83 -25.59
C THR A 90 -1.10 13.07 -26.43
N GLY A 91 -0.02 13.04 -27.20
CA GLY A 91 0.29 14.09 -28.18
C GLY A 91 -0.75 14.16 -29.31
N THR A 92 -0.64 15.17 -30.18
CA THR A 92 -1.56 15.41 -31.33
C THR A 92 -1.55 14.30 -32.39
N SER A 93 -0.64 13.32 -32.29
CA SER A 93 -0.55 12.14 -33.16
C SER A 93 -0.34 10.89 -32.32
N PHE A 94 -1.13 9.84 -32.56
CA PHE A 94 -1.02 8.57 -31.83
C PHE A 94 0.25 7.81 -32.26
N THR A 95 1.16 7.57 -31.32
CA THR A 95 2.42 6.86 -31.53
C THR A 95 2.41 5.47 -30.88
N PRO A 96 3.30 4.54 -31.28
CA PRO A 96 3.50 3.28 -30.55
C PRO A 96 3.84 3.46 -29.06
N PHE A 97 4.48 4.58 -28.67
CA PHE A 97 4.73 4.92 -27.27
C PHE A 97 3.45 5.30 -26.52
N ASP A 98 2.47 5.92 -27.20
CA ASP A 98 1.15 6.17 -26.61
C ASP A 98 0.40 4.88 -26.31
N ALA A 99 0.53 3.85 -27.15
CA ALA A 99 -0.08 2.55 -26.88
C ALA A 99 0.47 1.89 -25.61
N LEU A 100 1.79 1.96 -25.39
CA LEU A 100 2.42 1.48 -24.16
C LEU A 100 2.00 2.30 -22.93
N GLY A 101 1.93 3.62 -23.06
CA GLY A 101 1.46 4.51 -21.99
C GLY A 101 0.00 4.28 -21.62
N GLN A 102 -0.87 4.05 -22.60
CA GLN A 102 -2.27 3.70 -22.38
C GLN A 102 -2.43 2.34 -21.71
N TRP A 103 -1.63 1.34 -22.11
CA TRP A 103 -1.63 0.04 -21.44
C TRP A 103 -1.19 0.15 -19.97
N PHE A 104 -0.10 0.86 -19.69
CA PHE A 104 0.36 1.10 -18.32
C PHE A 104 -0.70 1.82 -17.48
N LYS A 105 -1.36 2.83 -18.06
CA LYS A 105 -2.47 3.54 -17.44
C LYS A 105 -3.61 2.58 -17.11
N GLN A 106 -4.04 1.75 -18.06
CA GLN A 106 -5.12 0.76 -17.85
C GLN A 106 -4.78 -0.22 -16.72
N GLU A 107 -3.54 -0.71 -16.68
CA GLU A 107 -3.07 -1.62 -15.62
C GLU A 107 -3.14 -0.93 -14.24
N ALA A 108 -2.62 0.30 -14.13
CA ALA A 108 -2.68 1.08 -12.91
C ALA A 108 -4.14 1.36 -12.46
N TYR A 109 -5.04 1.70 -13.38
CA TYR A 109 -6.47 1.87 -13.07
C TYR A 109 -7.14 0.57 -12.66
N ARG A 110 -6.79 -0.57 -13.28
CA ARG A 110 -7.34 -1.88 -12.93
C ARG A 110 -6.99 -2.25 -11.50
N ASP A 111 -5.70 -2.14 -11.15
CA ASP A 111 -5.21 -2.48 -9.81
C ASP A 111 -5.77 -1.50 -8.75
N LEU A 112 -5.88 -0.20 -9.08
CA LEU A 112 -6.54 0.80 -8.24
C LEU A 112 -8.03 0.51 -8.04
N ASN A 113 -8.74 0.07 -9.08
CA ASN A 113 -10.15 -0.31 -8.97
C ASN A 113 -10.34 -1.57 -8.14
N GLN A 114 -9.43 -2.55 -8.23
CA GLN A 114 -9.44 -3.71 -7.33
C GLN A 114 -9.26 -3.28 -5.87
N LEU A 115 -8.31 -2.39 -5.58
CA LEU A 115 -8.12 -1.80 -4.26
C LEU A 115 -9.41 -1.11 -3.75
N LYS A 116 -10.02 -0.28 -4.60
CA LYS A 116 -11.27 0.41 -4.29
C LYS A 116 -12.39 -0.59 -3.96
N SER A 117 -12.60 -1.60 -4.80
CA SER A 117 -13.63 -2.61 -4.58
C SER A 117 -13.40 -3.40 -3.30
N ALA A 118 -12.15 -3.79 -3.00
CA ALA A 118 -11.82 -4.48 -1.76
C ALA A 118 -12.13 -3.64 -0.51
N ILE A 119 -11.80 -2.34 -0.53
CA ILE A 119 -12.11 -1.41 0.56
C ILE A 119 -13.62 -1.22 0.71
N LEU A 120 -14.36 -0.99 -0.40
CA LEU A 120 -15.80 -0.77 -0.36
C LEU A 120 -16.56 -2.01 0.13
N LEU A 121 -16.20 -3.20 -0.37
CA LEU A 121 -16.79 -4.46 0.09
C LEU A 121 -16.47 -4.70 1.56
N TRP A 122 -15.25 -4.40 2.00
CA TRP A 122 -14.94 -4.50 3.41
C TRP A 122 -15.74 -3.48 4.23
N LEU A 123 -15.84 -2.22 3.84
CA LEU A 123 -16.63 -1.22 4.58
C LEU A 123 -18.11 -1.57 4.65
N ASN A 124 -18.69 -2.08 3.56
CA ASN A 124 -20.08 -2.50 3.48
C ASN A 124 -20.19 -3.86 2.78
N PRO A 125 -20.10 -4.97 3.53
CA PRO A 125 -20.16 -6.32 2.95
C PRO A 125 -21.53 -6.70 2.38
N LEU A 126 -22.55 -5.88 2.65
CA LEU A 126 -23.91 -6.06 2.13
C LEU A 126 -24.21 -5.17 0.92
N ALA A 127 -23.26 -4.32 0.50
CA ALA A 127 -23.42 -3.55 -0.73
C ALA A 127 -23.52 -4.49 -1.92
N ALA A 128 -24.51 -4.27 -2.78
CA ALA A 128 -24.60 -4.98 -4.05
C ALA A 128 -23.36 -4.69 -4.91
N PRO A 129 -22.83 -5.69 -5.65
CA PRO A 129 -21.65 -5.54 -6.51
C PRO A 129 -21.85 -4.57 -7.67
#